data_AF-A0A075I925-F1
#
_entry.id   AF-A0A075I925-F1
#
_cell.length_a   1.000
_cell.length_b   1.000
_cell.length_c   1.000
_cell.angle_alpha   90.00
_cell.angle_beta   90.00
_cell.angle_gamma   90.00
#
_symmetry.space_group_name_H-M   'P 1'
#
loop_
_entity.id
_entity.type
_entity.pdbx_description
1 polymer ?
#
loop_
_entity_poly.entity_id
_entity_poly.type
_entity_poly.pdbx_seq_one_letter_code
_entity_poly.pdbx_strand_id
1 'polypeptide(L)' 'MLKYSSKKTDLILDPFLGSGQVAVISKMLGRQYLGFEIVKQYYDFANKRLKKNIYRLKKETDI' A
#
# COMPACT_ATOMS: atom_id res chain seq x y z
N MET A 1 4.96 5.82 9.54
CA MET A 1 3.69 6.55 9.54
C MET A 1 2.50 5.64 9.87
N LEU A 2 2.07 4.73 8.97
CA LEU A 2 0.85 3.92 9.16
C LEU A 2 0.76 3.17 10.49
N LYS A 3 1.87 2.61 11.02
CA LYS A 3 1.89 1.95 12.34
C LYS A 3 1.61 2.91 13.52
N TYR A 4 1.97 4.19 13.39
CA TYR A 4 1.87 5.19 14.45
C TYR A 4 0.61 6.07 14.33
N SER A 5 0.02 6.15 13.14
CA SER A 5 -1.12 7.04 12.84
C SER A 5 -2.42 6.31 12.51
N SER A 6 -2.45 4.96 12.60
CA SER A 6 -3.64 4.15 12.34
C SER A 6 -3.58 2.81 13.07
N LYS A 7 -4.74 2.22 13.33
CA LYS A 7 -4.90 0.87 13.85
C LYS A 7 -5.13 -0.12 12.71
N LYS A 8 -5.13 -1.42 13.03
CA LYS A 8 -5.64 -2.43 12.08
C LYS A 8 -7.10 -2.08 11.75
N THR A 9 -7.57 -2.51 10.59
CA THR A 9 -8.92 -2.28 10.04
C THR A 9 -9.29 -0.82 9.69
N ASP A 10 -8.54 0.18 10.16
CA ASP A 10 -8.76 1.57 9.74
C ASP A 10 -8.66 1.73 8.21
N LEU A 11 -9.42 2.68 7.67
CA LEU A 11 -9.36 3.07 6.27
C LEU A 11 -8.26 4.11 6.06
N ILE A 12 -7.29 3.80 5.20
CA ILE A 12 -6.28 4.74 4.75
C ILE A 12 -6.68 5.33 3.41
N LEU A 13 -6.89 6.65 3.37
CA LEU A 13 -7.12 7.39 2.14
C LEU A 13 -5.82 7.98 1.62
N ASP A 14 -5.48 7.67 0.36
CA ASP A 14 -4.38 8.30 -0.37
C ASP A 14 -4.88 8.81 -1.74
N PRO A 15 -5.14 10.11 -1.90
CA PRO A 15 -5.68 10.65 -3.16
C PRO A 15 -4.65 10.70 -4.30
N PHE A 16 -3.37 10.40 -4.04
CA PHE A 16 -2.29 10.45 -5.01
C PHE A 16 -1.43 9.17 -4.92
N LEU A 17 -2.06 8.03 -5.20
CA LEU A 17 -1.47 6.70 -4.96
C LEU A 17 -0.14 6.48 -5.66
N GLY A 18 0.10 7.12 -6.81
CA GLY A 18 1.29 6.95 -7.63
C GLY A 18 1.56 5.46 -7.86
N SER A 19 2.74 5.01 -7.45
CA SER A 19 3.16 3.60 -7.59
C SER A 19 2.40 2.61 -6.69
N GLY A 20 1.51 3.06 -5.81
CA GLY A 20 0.64 2.24 -4.97
C GLY A 20 1.26 1.77 -3.65
N GLN A 21 2.34 2.40 -3.17
CA GLN A 21 3.05 1.96 -1.95
C GLN A 21 2.14 2.00 -0.71
N VAL A 22 1.35 3.06 -0.54
CA VAL A 22 0.45 3.21 0.61
C VAL A 22 -0.59 2.10 0.60
N ALA A 23 -1.30 1.86 -0.50
CA ALA A 23 -2.26 0.76 -0.64
C ALA A 23 -1.64 -0.62 -0.34
N VAL A 24 -0.44 -0.87 -0.88
CA VAL A 24 0.29 -2.12 -0.66
C VAL A 24 0.58 -2.33 0.82
N ILE A 25 1.20 -1.36 1.49
CA ILE A 25 1.56 -1.49 2.91
C ILE A 25 0.32 -1.51 3.80
N SER A 26 -0.73 -0.74 3.47
CA SER A 26 -2.01 -0.79 4.18
C SER A 26 -2.60 -2.20 4.17
N LYS A 27 -2.70 -2.82 2.99
CA LYS A 27 -3.17 -4.22 2.84
C LYS A 27 -2.33 -5.18 3.68
N MET A 28 -1.00 -5.09 3.59
CA MET A 28 -0.08 -5.96 4.33
C MET A 28 -0.21 -5.81 5.85
N LEU A 29 -0.38 -4.59 6.35
CA LEU A 29 -0.53 -4.30 7.77
C LEU A 29 -1.97 -4.57 8.27
N GLY A 30 -2.87 -5.10 7.43
CA GLY A 30 -4.26 -5.36 7.79
C GLY A 30 -5.11 -4.10 7.97
N ARG A 31 -4.82 -3.04 7.22
CA ARG A 31 -5.68 -1.86 7.06
C ARG A 31 -6.47 -1.93 5.76
N GLN A 32 -7.61 -1.26 5.74
CA GLN A 32 -8.31 -0.97 4.49
C GLN A 32 -7.62 0.20 3.79
N TYR A 33 -7.80 0.32 2.48
CA TYR A 33 -7.28 1.45 1.73
C TYR A 33 -8.26 1.88 0.65
N LEU A 34 -8.27 3.19 0.39
CA LEU A 34 -8.92 3.82 -0.75
C LEU A 34 -7.93 4.82 -1.34
N GLY A 35 -7.85 4.89 -2.65
CA GLY A 35 -7.03 5.91 -3.26
C GLY A 35 -7.27 6.07 -4.74
N PHE A 36 -6.76 7.18 -5.26
CA PHE A 36 -6.94 7.59 -6.63
C PHE A 36 -5.58 7.76 -7.31
N GLU A 37 -5.52 7.41 -8.59
CA GLU A 37 -4.36 7.67 -9.44
C GLU A 37 -4.88 7.90 -10.86
N ILE A 38 -4.58 9.07 -11.42
CA ILE A 38 -5.10 9.50 -12.72
C ILE A 38 -4.20 9.08 -13.88
N VAL A 39 -2.90 8.90 -13.61
CA VAL A 39 -1.93 8.47 -14.61
C VAL A 39 -2.09 6.96 -14.79
N LYS A 40 -2.66 6.57 -15.92
CA LYS A 40 -2.98 5.17 -16.23
C LYS A 40 -1.80 4.21 -16.02
N GLN A 41 -0.59 4.62 -16.40
CA GLN A 41 0.62 3.81 -16.22
C GLN A 41 0.91 3.51 -14.74
N TYR A 42 0.73 4.50 -13.86
CA TYR A 42 0.89 4.31 -12.41
C TYR A 42 -0.24 3.50 -11.80
N TYR A 43 -1.48 3.73 -12.25
CA TYR A 43 -2.63 2.91 -11.87
C TYR A 43 -2.44 1.43 -12.21
N ASP A 44 -2.02 1.11 -13.44
CA ASP A 44 -1.79 -0.26 -13.89
C ASP A 44 -0.65 -0.91 -13.11
N PHE A 45 0.42 -0.14 -12.84
CA PHE A 45 1.55 -0.59 -12.03
C PHE A 45 1.12 -0.90 -10.58
N ALA A 46 0.40 0.02 -9.92
CA ALA A 46 -0.13 -0.17 -8.58
C ALA A 46 -1.05 -1.39 -8.50
N ASN A 47 -1.96 -1.56 -9.45
CA ASN A 47 -2.85 -2.72 -9.53
C ASN A 47 -2.10 -4.05 -9.69
N LYS A 48 -1.07 -4.08 -10.54
CA LYS A 48 -0.22 -5.26 -10.70
C LYS A 48 0.45 -5.65 -9.37
N ARG A 49 0.91 -4.66 -8.59
CA ARG A 49 1.50 -4.90 -7.26
C ARG A 49 0.47 -5.44 -6.27
N LEU A 50 -0.72 -4.84 -6.22
CA LEU A 50 -1.80 -5.24 -5.32
C LEU A 50 -2.33 -6.66 -5.60
N LYS A 51 -2.31 -7.09 -6.87
CA LYS A 51 -2.71 -8.46 -7.28
C LYS A 51 -1.65 -9.52 -7.00
N LYS A 52 -0.36 -9.19 -7.18
CA LYS A 52 0.71 -10.18 -7.07
C LYS A 52 1.00 -10.63 -5.63
N ASN A 53 0.63 -9.85 -4.60
CA ASN A 53 1.02 -10.10 -3.20
C ASN A 53 2.55 -10.34 -3.02
N ILE A 54 3.38 -9.96 -4.00
CA ILE A 54 4.83 -10.10 -3.92
C ILE A 54 5.35 -8.83 -3.26
N TYR A 55 5.67 -8.94 -1.98
CA TYR A 55 6.20 -7.85 -1.19
C TYR A 55 7.66 -8.13 -0.86
N ARG A 56 8.56 -7.31 -1.41
CA ARG A 56 9.99 -7.38 -1.11
C ARG A 56 10.23 -6.49 0.11
N LEU A 57 10.12 -7.06 1.29
CA LEU A 57 10.62 -6.43 2.52
C LEU A 57 11.89 -7.17 2.92
N LYS A 58 12.92 -6.42 3.35
CA LYS A 58 13.96 -7.02 4.19
C LYS A 58 13.24 -7.54 5.45
N LYS A 59 13.46 -8.80 5.80
CA LYS A 59 12.97 -9.33 7.08
C LYS A 59 13.63 -8.51 8.19
N GLU A 60 12.90 -8.22 9.26
CA GLU A 60 13.39 -7.52 10.46
C GLU A 60 14.43 -8.33 11.26
N THR A 61 15.02 -9.40 10.71
CA THR A 61 15.98 -10.30 11.39
C THR A 61 17.41 -10.25 10.83
N ASP A 62 17.85 -9.11 10.29
CA ASP A 62 19.26 -8.89 9.91
C ASP A 62 20.01 -7.99 10.93
N ILE A 63 19.57 -7.94 12.19
CA ILE A 63 20.34 -7.41 13.34
C ILE A 63 20.10 -8.33 14.54
#